data_AF-W9I5A6-F1
#
_entry.id   AF-W9I5A6-F1
#
_cell.length_a   1.000
_cell.length_b   1.000
_cell.length_c   1.000
_cell.angle_alpha   90.00
_cell.angle_beta   90.00
_cell.angle_gamma   90.00
#
_symmetry.space_group_name_H-M   'P 1'
#
loop_
_entity.id
_entity.type
_entity.pdbx_description
1 polymer ?
#
loop_
_entity_poly.entity_id
_entity_poly.type
_entity_poly.pdbx_seq_one_letter_code
_entity_poly.pdbx_strand_id
1 'polypeptide(L)'
;MGLPEYLEPVIETRRFLTDFFWITYANDDEYSWDEAELNFPVGPEFGLSVKVDNYISTIQLHFNPQDKKHFLGYDDYLHWQPYKLRWSELEAICQAVSITDRKYSHPGLPLLILACCAPICIGDDVDHIVEILVQAWKTLGEDILTDDQIRQVIERIDNRDMQLRWHYDESRSYWWVGKGLDESTATKAYTYRRSRELDCEEPFPNEQWNAFISAVQDIVGEFSPTRSAHVIALAYEKNTIDKFRPRKRYDLTMTLDLTMGDFPVDKAAVNCLLKTLGAVLQSLCLGKAGSLSQEGTTDMGKHIETKRKIWIRIMDELSLGRGIIKQMLWWLRVSPSVMYSNESKPNDSPLQIVDRNADALEGAFRGICQLSTSGPDTQITYILPTAIQSVLESTELLGTEITITGPTALGWSTVDTADNGRIEFNFTKFPQGVDAGDENTGVIIIWKLTLQVSAVLHRFMSAASLVLLPMLLTAKPLSEKISCHWKGHCVVTSEELYDLLSAGAYEWWVRGTAGAA
;
A
#
# COMPACT_ATOMS: atom_id res chain seq x y z
N MET A 1 -20.95 28.67 -0.57
CA MET A 1 -21.65 27.84 0.42
C MET A 1 -20.59 27.06 1.18
N GLY A 2 -20.67 27.01 2.51
CA GLY A 2 -19.71 26.29 3.35
C GLY A 2 -19.96 24.78 3.34
N LEU A 3 -19.26 24.05 4.22
CA LEU A 3 -19.44 22.62 4.40
C LEU A 3 -20.92 22.26 4.70
N PRO A 4 -21.54 21.27 4.02
CA PRO A 4 -22.88 20.82 4.34
C PRO A 4 -23.02 20.38 5.81
N GLU A 5 -24.13 20.74 6.47
CA GLU A 5 -24.35 20.44 7.89
C GLU A 5 -24.25 18.94 8.22
N TYR A 6 -24.62 18.07 7.28
CA TYR A 6 -24.51 16.61 7.45
C TYR A 6 -23.06 16.09 7.37
N LEU A 7 -22.12 16.86 6.83
CA LEU A 7 -20.69 16.52 6.77
C LEU A 7 -19.89 17.06 7.95
N GLU A 8 -20.31 18.17 8.56
CA GLU A 8 -19.64 18.77 9.73
C GLU A 8 -19.29 17.74 10.83
N PRO A 9 -20.17 16.80 11.24
CA PRO A 9 -19.83 15.85 12.30
C PRO A 9 -18.91 14.70 11.87
N VAL A 10 -18.70 14.48 10.57
CA VAL A 10 -18.00 13.28 10.07
C VAL A 10 -16.67 13.60 9.37
N ILE A 11 -16.52 14.77 8.75
CA ILE A 11 -15.42 15.06 7.82
C ILE A 11 -14.02 15.04 8.47
N GLU A 12 -13.92 15.38 9.75
CA GLU A 12 -12.67 15.36 10.51
C GLU A 12 -12.51 14.08 11.34
N THR A 13 -13.40 13.12 11.18
CA THR A 13 -13.30 11.85 11.91
C THR A 13 -12.24 10.96 11.27
N ARG A 14 -11.58 10.14 12.10
CA ARG A 14 -10.66 9.11 11.64
C ARG A 14 -11.27 8.24 10.55
N ARG A 15 -12.53 7.80 10.72
CA ARG A 15 -13.24 6.95 9.73
C ARG A 15 -13.30 7.62 8.35
N PHE A 16 -13.82 8.86 8.29
CA PHE A 16 -13.92 9.58 7.02
C PHE A 16 -12.56 9.76 6.36
N LEU A 17 -11.54 10.16 7.12
CA LEU A 17 -10.21 10.41 6.57
C LEU A 17 -9.52 9.12 6.12
N THR A 18 -9.67 8.02 6.86
CA THR A 18 -9.13 6.72 6.42
C THR A 18 -9.82 6.19 5.18
N ASP A 19 -11.13 6.41 5.02
CA ASP A 19 -11.89 6.03 3.83
C ASP A 19 -11.54 6.93 2.64
N PHE A 20 -11.51 8.26 2.84
CA PHE A 20 -11.20 9.25 1.80
C PHE A 20 -9.80 9.10 1.22
N PHE A 21 -8.80 8.77 2.04
CA PHE A 21 -7.46 8.50 1.53
C PHE A 21 -7.22 7.03 1.18
N TRP A 22 -8.25 6.19 1.29
CA TRP A 22 -8.21 4.72 1.16
C TRP A 22 -7.04 4.10 1.93
N ILE A 23 -6.81 4.58 3.15
CA ILE A 23 -5.89 3.99 4.12
C ILE A 23 -6.48 2.69 4.65
N THR A 24 -7.79 2.71 4.92
CA THR A 24 -8.61 1.53 5.18
C THR A 24 -9.57 1.36 4.01
N TYR A 25 -10.04 0.13 3.78
CA TYR A 25 -11.24 -0.01 2.96
C TYR A 25 -12.41 0.56 3.74
N ALA A 26 -13.30 1.28 3.05
CA ALA A 26 -14.58 1.64 3.62
C ALA A 26 -15.19 0.35 4.17
N ASN A 27 -15.59 0.35 5.44
CA ASN A 27 -16.42 -0.73 5.96
C ASN A 27 -17.63 -0.88 5.02
N ASP A 28 -18.19 -2.08 4.90
CA ASP A 28 -19.46 -2.31 4.16
C ASP A 28 -20.62 -1.43 4.68
N ASP A 29 -20.41 -0.72 5.80
CA ASP A 29 -21.29 0.31 6.32
C ASP A 29 -21.21 1.59 5.47
N GLU A 30 -22.23 1.81 4.64
CA GLU A 30 -22.41 3.06 3.91
C GLU A 30 -22.58 4.29 4.83
N TYR A 31 -22.20 5.46 4.33
CA TYR A 31 -22.58 6.72 4.95
C TYR A 31 -24.08 6.98 4.74
N SER A 32 -24.72 7.71 5.65
CA SER A 32 -26.17 7.96 5.62
C SER A 32 -26.66 8.90 4.50
N TRP A 33 -25.77 9.34 3.63
CA TRP A 33 -26.02 10.26 2.52
C TRP A 33 -25.61 9.56 1.23
N ASP A 34 -26.38 9.71 0.14
CA ASP A 34 -26.08 9.07 -1.15
C ASP A 34 -24.82 9.64 -1.80
N GLU A 35 -24.68 10.97 -1.74
CA GLU A 35 -23.54 11.72 -2.26
C GLU A 35 -23.26 12.91 -1.34
N ALA A 36 -21.99 13.27 -1.24
CA ALA A 36 -21.51 14.42 -0.48
C ALA A 36 -20.69 15.33 -1.39
N GLU A 37 -20.87 16.64 -1.24
CA GLU A 37 -20.10 17.64 -1.98
C GLU A 37 -19.49 18.67 -1.03
N LEU A 38 -18.17 18.69 -0.98
CA LEU A 38 -17.36 19.64 -0.25
C LEU A 38 -17.11 20.86 -1.13
N ASN A 39 -17.52 22.04 -0.68
CA ASN A 39 -17.38 23.28 -1.44
C ASN A 39 -16.31 24.18 -0.84
N PHE A 40 -15.41 24.66 -1.71
CA PHE A 40 -14.29 25.55 -1.39
C PHE A 40 -14.44 26.84 -2.19
N PRO A 41 -15.19 27.83 -1.67
CA PRO A 41 -15.43 29.09 -2.38
C PRO A 41 -14.17 29.97 -2.41
N VAL A 42 -13.96 30.64 -3.54
CA VAL A 42 -12.88 31.63 -3.74
C VAL A 42 -13.53 32.89 -4.28
N GLY A 43 -13.90 33.79 -3.37
CA GLY A 43 -14.72 34.93 -3.70
C GLY A 43 -16.14 34.55 -4.20
N PRO A 44 -16.85 35.50 -4.85
CA PRO A 44 -18.22 35.29 -5.32
C PRO A 44 -18.32 34.64 -6.71
N GLU A 45 -17.22 34.59 -7.46
CA GLU A 45 -17.22 34.18 -8.87
C GLU A 45 -16.75 32.75 -9.12
N PHE A 46 -15.94 32.22 -8.20
CA PHE A 46 -15.25 30.96 -8.41
C PHE A 46 -15.27 30.08 -7.16
N GLY A 47 -15.05 28.78 -7.38
CA GLY A 47 -14.78 27.83 -6.32
C GLY A 47 -14.36 26.48 -6.88
N LEU A 48 -13.84 25.64 -6.00
CA LEU A 48 -13.66 24.22 -6.27
C LEU A 48 -14.66 23.43 -5.45
N SER A 49 -15.02 22.24 -5.94
CA SER A 49 -15.71 21.28 -5.11
C SER A 49 -15.20 19.87 -5.33
N VAL A 50 -15.29 19.08 -4.26
CA VAL A 50 -14.98 17.65 -4.27
C VAL A 50 -16.24 16.90 -3.96
N LYS A 51 -16.65 16.03 -4.88
CA LYS A 51 -17.84 15.20 -4.75
C LYS A 51 -17.43 13.75 -4.50
N VAL A 52 -18.06 13.11 -3.52
CA VAL A 52 -17.87 11.68 -3.17
C VAL A 52 -19.22 10.98 -3.03
N ASP A 53 -19.25 9.68 -3.29
CA ASP A 53 -20.42 8.82 -3.05
C ASP A 53 -20.42 8.24 -1.63
N ASN A 54 -21.51 7.59 -1.24
CA ASN A 54 -21.73 7.04 0.11
C ASN A 54 -20.78 5.91 0.54
N TYR A 55 -19.93 5.41 -0.36
CA TYR A 55 -18.85 4.47 -0.08
C TYR A 55 -17.45 5.11 -0.19
N ILE A 56 -17.37 6.37 -0.61
CA ILE A 56 -16.13 7.05 -1.00
C ILE A 56 -15.33 6.19 -1.99
N SER A 57 -16.05 5.55 -2.92
CA SER A 57 -15.47 4.74 -3.99
C SER A 57 -14.87 5.63 -5.08
N THR A 58 -15.40 6.84 -5.24
CA THR A 58 -14.96 7.79 -6.26
C THR A 58 -14.89 9.20 -5.67
N ILE A 59 -13.78 9.89 -5.92
CA ILE A 59 -13.56 11.31 -5.59
C ILE A 59 -13.54 12.09 -6.90
N GLN A 60 -14.48 13.02 -7.07
CA GLN A 60 -14.58 13.85 -8.26
C GLN A 60 -14.20 15.30 -7.97
N LEU A 61 -13.27 15.85 -8.74
CA LEU A 61 -12.92 17.26 -8.69
C LEU A 61 -13.74 18.05 -9.69
N HIS A 62 -14.35 19.13 -9.21
CA HIS A 62 -15.11 20.07 -10.02
C HIS A 62 -14.60 21.50 -9.85
N PHE A 63 -14.65 22.25 -10.95
CA PHE A 63 -14.42 23.70 -10.97
C PHE A 63 -15.75 24.42 -11.19
N ASN A 64 -16.04 25.39 -10.33
CA ASN A 64 -17.33 26.06 -10.24
C ASN A 64 -17.18 27.57 -10.56
N PRO A 65 -16.97 27.97 -11.82
CA PRO A 65 -17.21 29.35 -12.24
C PRO A 65 -18.71 29.66 -12.23
N GLN A 66 -19.10 30.94 -12.18
CA GLN A 66 -20.50 31.38 -12.05
C GLN A 66 -21.46 30.73 -13.07
N ASP A 67 -21.00 30.48 -14.29
CA ASP A 67 -21.88 30.10 -15.40
C ASP A 67 -22.13 28.59 -15.50
N LYS A 68 -21.13 27.76 -15.18
CA LYS A 68 -21.20 26.31 -15.41
C LYS A 68 -20.21 25.56 -14.52
N LYS A 69 -20.67 24.51 -13.86
CA LYS A 69 -19.80 23.54 -13.18
C LYS A 69 -19.08 22.66 -14.21
N HIS A 70 -17.75 22.61 -14.12
CA HIS A 70 -16.88 21.81 -14.98
C HIS A 70 -16.32 20.63 -14.20
N PHE A 71 -16.52 19.42 -14.71
CA PHE A 71 -15.84 18.23 -14.23
C PHE A 71 -14.37 18.26 -14.66
N LEU A 72 -13.44 18.17 -13.71
CA LEU A 72 -12.01 18.23 -14.00
C LEU A 72 -11.34 16.87 -14.04
N GLY A 73 -11.84 15.90 -13.26
CA GLY A 73 -11.30 14.55 -13.17
C GLY A 73 -11.81 13.82 -11.93
N TYR A 74 -11.42 12.55 -11.81
CA TYR A 74 -11.79 11.69 -10.68
C TYR A 74 -10.66 10.75 -10.28
N ASP A 75 -10.70 10.30 -9.02
CA ASP A 75 -9.91 9.21 -8.46
C ASP A 75 -10.87 8.14 -7.95
N ASP A 76 -10.81 6.93 -8.52
CA ASP A 76 -11.56 5.76 -8.09
C ASP A 76 -10.64 4.68 -7.48
N TYR A 77 -9.46 5.10 -6.98
CA TYR A 77 -8.36 4.26 -6.51
C TYR A 77 -7.60 3.49 -7.60
N LEU A 78 -8.25 3.08 -8.70
CA LEU A 78 -7.65 2.28 -9.78
C LEU A 78 -7.15 3.12 -10.96
N HIS A 79 -7.89 4.17 -11.29
CA HIS A 79 -7.70 5.08 -12.40
C HIS A 79 -7.46 6.48 -11.86
N TRP A 80 -6.20 6.71 -11.51
CA TRP A 80 -5.80 7.99 -10.95
C TRP A 80 -5.77 9.09 -12.02
N GLN A 81 -6.81 9.93 -12.10
CA GLN A 81 -6.84 11.08 -13.01
C GLN A 81 -7.18 12.48 -12.42
N PRO A 82 -7.21 12.75 -11.09
CA PRO A 82 -7.43 14.12 -10.59
C PRO A 82 -6.21 15.05 -10.71
N TYR A 83 -5.11 14.67 -11.39
CA TYR A 83 -3.88 15.45 -11.51
C TYR A 83 -4.06 16.75 -12.29
N LYS A 84 -4.75 17.68 -11.65
CA LYS A 84 -5.14 18.94 -12.24
C LYS A 84 -4.42 20.04 -11.47
N LEU A 85 -4.21 19.98 -10.16
CA LEU A 85 -3.65 21.13 -9.42
C LEU A 85 -2.12 21.12 -9.35
N ARG A 86 -1.49 22.29 -9.54
CA ARG A 86 -0.09 22.51 -9.12
C ARG A 86 -0.05 22.79 -7.62
N TRP A 87 1.04 22.43 -6.93
CA TRP A 87 1.18 22.72 -5.49
C TRP A 87 1.11 24.21 -5.15
N SER A 88 1.74 25.06 -5.97
CA SER A 88 1.66 26.52 -5.80
C SER A 88 0.26 27.08 -6.05
N GLU A 89 -0.53 26.48 -6.94
CA GLU A 89 -1.94 26.83 -7.14
C GLU A 89 -2.76 26.38 -5.94
N LEU A 90 -2.60 25.13 -5.52
CA LEU A 90 -3.33 24.53 -4.40
C LEU A 90 -3.14 25.33 -3.12
N GLU A 91 -1.90 25.67 -2.76
CA GLU A 91 -1.61 26.46 -1.56
C GLU A 91 -2.31 27.82 -1.61
N ALA A 92 -2.18 28.56 -2.72
CA ALA A 92 -2.80 29.86 -2.89
C ALA A 92 -4.34 29.78 -2.86
N ILE A 93 -4.92 28.75 -3.48
CA ILE A 93 -6.37 28.48 -3.44
C ILE A 93 -6.82 28.26 -1.99
N CYS A 94 -6.13 27.41 -1.22
CA CYS A 94 -6.49 27.16 0.17
C CYS A 94 -6.34 28.41 1.05
N GLN A 95 -5.35 29.27 0.79
CA GLN A 95 -5.24 30.58 1.43
C GLN A 95 -6.44 31.46 1.13
N ALA A 96 -6.81 31.62 -0.15
CA ALA A 96 -7.95 32.41 -0.57
C ALA A 96 -9.29 31.86 -0.01
N VAL A 97 -9.44 30.53 0.09
CA VAL A 97 -10.58 29.88 0.74
C VAL A 97 -10.67 30.28 2.21
N SER A 98 -9.57 30.23 2.96
CA SER A 98 -9.56 30.60 4.39
C SER A 98 -9.84 32.09 4.64
N ILE A 99 -9.51 32.95 3.67
CA ILE A 99 -9.83 34.39 3.70
C ILE A 99 -11.32 34.60 3.41
N THR A 100 -11.85 33.88 2.42
CA THR A 100 -13.25 33.99 1.95
C THR A 100 -14.24 33.40 2.96
N ASP A 101 -13.92 32.23 3.53
CA ASP A 101 -14.75 31.52 4.50
C ASP A 101 -13.91 31.17 5.75
N ARG A 102 -14.16 31.91 6.82
CA ARG A 102 -13.45 31.77 8.11
C ARG A 102 -13.70 30.44 8.82
N LYS A 103 -14.65 29.62 8.35
CA LYS A 103 -14.79 28.24 8.84
C LYS A 103 -13.59 27.37 8.47
N TYR A 104 -12.89 27.71 7.39
CA TYR A 104 -11.70 26.98 6.97
C TYR A 104 -10.41 27.64 7.46
N SER A 105 -9.48 26.83 7.96
CA SER A 105 -8.12 27.23 8.27
C SER A 105 -7.17 26.97 7.09
N HIS A 106 -6.07 27.71 7.05
CA HIS A 106 -4.93 27.41 6.19
C HIS A 106 -3.62 27.45 7.01
N PRO A 107 -2.79 26.40 6.98
CA PRO A 107 -3.09 25.06 6.42
C PRO A 107 -4.23 24.38 7.19
N GLY A 108 -4.94 23.43 6.55
CA GLY A 108 -6.10 22.79 7.15
C GLY A 108 -6.86 21.86 6.20
N LEU A 109 -8.12 21.57 6.54
CA LEU A 109 -8.95 20.59 5.82
C LEU A 109 -9.01 20.80 4.29
N PRO A 110 -9.18 22.02 3.73
CA PRO A 110 -9.19 22.19 2.29
C PRO A 110 -7.90 21.71 1.61
N LEU A 111 -6.74 21.93 2.25
CA LEU A 111 -5.45 21.48 1.73
C LEU A 111 -5.38 19.95 1.68
N LEU A 112 -5.82 19.28 2.74
CA LEU A 112 -5.80 17.82 2.82
C LEU A 112 -6.71 17.18 1.77
N ILE A 113 -7.96 17.66 1.66
CA ILE A 113 -8.93 17.13 0.71
C ILE A 113 -8.46 17.34 -0.73
N LEU A 114 -7.94 18.52 -1.07
CA LEU A 114 -7.53 18.84 -2.45
C LEU A 114 -6.13 18.31 -2.79
N ALA A 115 -5.30 17.88 -1.83
CA ALA A 115 -3.98 17.34 -2.08
C ALA A 115 -3.99 16.08 -2.97
N CYS A 116 -5.06 15.27 -2.93
CA CYS A 116 -5.20 14.12 -3.85
C CYS A 116 -5.26 14.54 -5.33
N CYS A 117 -5.60 15.81 -5.60
CA CYS A 117 -5.67 16.39 -6.93
C CYS A 117 -4.37 17.11 -7.36
N ALA A 118 -3.36 17.18 -6.48
CA ALA A 118 -2.08 17.84 -6.71
C ALA A 118 -0.91 16.83 -6.63
N PRO A 119 -0.46 16.26 -7.75
CA PRO A 119 0.65 15.32 -7.72
C PRO A 119 1.96 16.04 -7.35
N ILE A 120 2.77 15.44 -6.49
CA ILE A 120 4.17 15.87 -6.33
C ILE A 120 4.93 15.39 -7.56
N CYS A 121 5.43 16.36 -8.32
CA CYS A 121 6.10 16.18 -9.59
C CYS A 121 7.59 16.51 -9.48
N ILE A 122 8.37 16.14 -10.50
CA ILE A 122 9.78 16.54 -10.55
C ILE A 122 9.86 18.06 -10.71
N GLY A 123 10.60 18.70 -9.81
CA GLY A 123 10.78 20.15 -9.77
C GLY A 123 10.01 20.83 -8.64
N ASP A 124 9.08 20.14 -7.99
CA ASP A 124 8.38 20.65 -6.82
C ASP A 124 9.30 20.66 -5.58
N ASP A 125 9.05 21.61 -4.67
CA ASP A 125 9.71 21.67 -3.36
C ASP A 125 9.03 20.69 -2.40
N VAL A 126 9.57 19.47 -2.36
CA VAL A 126 9.01 18.38 -1.55
C VAL A 126 9.09 18.66 -0.06
N ASP A 127 10.11 19.39 0.39
CA ASP A 127 10.29 19.68 1.82
C ASP A 127 9.18 20.63 2.29
N HIS A 128 8.91 21.67 1.51
CA HIS A 128 7.79 22.59 1.77
C HIS A 128 6.42 21.89 1.71
N ILE A 129 6.19 21.06 0.69
CA ILE A 129 4.93 20.30 0.55
C ILE A 129 4.68 19.38 1.74
N VAL A 130 5.71 18.64 2.17
CA VAL A 130 5.61 17.75 3.34
C VAL A 130 5.35 18.59 4.59
N GLU A 131 6.05 19.71 4.78
CA GLU A 131 5.85 20.58 5.93
C GLU A 131 4.41 21.10 6.02
N ILE A 132 3.86 21.66 4.93
CA ILE A 132 2.51 22.23 4.93
C ILE A 132 1.41 21.17 5.10
N LEU A 133 1.61 19.96 4.57
CA LEU A 133 0.69 18.83 4.79
C LEU A 133 0.70 18.36 6.25
N VAL A 134 1.89 18.23 6.86
CA VAL A 134 2.02 17.84 8.26
C VAL A 134 1.39 18.90 9.17
N GLN A 135 1.54 20.18 8.86
CA GLN A 135 0.86 21.26 9.57
C GLN A 135 -0.66 21.14 9.43
N ALA A 136 -1.19 20.85 8.24
CA ALA A 136 -2.62 20.65 8.02
C ALA A 136 -3.17 19.44 8.80
N TRP A 137 -2.46 18.32 8.84
CA TRP A 137 -2.88 17.15 9.63
C TRP A 137 -2.99 17.48 11.12
N LYS A 138 -2.04 18.25 11.66
CA LYS A 138 -2.05 18.68 13.06
C LYS A 138 -3.23 19.59 13.41
N THR A 139 -3.80 20.33 12.45
CA THR A 139 -4.99 21.15 12.75
C THR A 139 -6.23 20.31 13.02
N LEU A 140 -6.25 19.05 12.56
CA LEU A 140 -7.36 18.14 12.82
C LEU A 140 -7.22 17.42 14.19
N GLY A 141 -5.98 17.23 14.68
CA GLY A 141 -5.68 16.61 15.97
C GLY A 141 -4.56 15.56 15.90
N GLU A 142 -3.83 15.36 17.00
CA GLU A 142 -2.62 14.50 17.03
C GLU A 142 -2.91 12.99 16.87
N ASP A 143 -4.14 12.54 17.15
CA ASP A 143 -4.50 11.12 17.18
C ASP A 143 -5.40 10.66 16.02
N ILE A 144 -5.67 11.53 15.03
CA ILE A 144 -6.57 11.19 13.92
C ILE A 144 -5.96 10.11 13.01
N LEU A 145 -4.69 10.27 12.62
CA LEU A 145 -3.92 9.31 11.82
C LEU A 145 -2.54 9.11 12.45
N THR A 146 -1.98 7.90 12.32
CA THR A 146 -0.60 7.64 12.73
C THR A 146 0.39 8.29 11.76
N ASP A 147 1.64 8.50 12.20
CA ASP A 147 2.69 9.04 11.34
C ASP A 147 2.86 8.24 10.03
N ASP A 148 2.78 6.90 10.12
CA ASP A 148 2.87 6.01 8.96
C ASP A 148 1.68 6.14 8.02
N GLN A 149 0.48 6.39 8.55
CA GLN A 149 -0.71 6.63 7.73
C GLN A 149 -0.59 7.96 6.99
N ILE A 150 -0.14 9.03 7.68
CA ILE A 150 0.12 10.33 7.05
C ILE A 150 1.18 10.18 5.95
N ARG A 151 2.30 9.51 6.23
CA ARG A 151 3.34 9.24 5.24
C ARG A 151 2.80 8.46 4.03
N GLN A 152 1.93 7.48 4.24
CA GLN A 152 1.29 6.75 3.13
C GLN A 152 0.44 7.65 2.23
N VAL A 153 -0.28 8.63 2.80
CA VAL A 153 -1.03 9.62 1.99
C VAL A 153 -0.09 10.47 1.14
N ILE A 154 1.02 10.93 1.73
CA ILE A 154 2.02 11.74 1.01
C ILE A 154 2.72 10.89 -0.08
N GLU A 155 3.09 9.64 0.23
CA GLU A 155 3.67 8.70 -0.74
C GLU A 155 2.72 8.37 -1.88
N ARG A 156 1.41 8.33 -1.60
CA ARG A 156 0.40 8.13 -2.63
C ARG A 156 0.48 9.27 -3.63
N ILE A 157 0.44 10.53 -3.20
CA ILE A 157 0.43 11.70 -4.10
C ILE A 157 1.81 12.01 -4.74
N ASP A 158 2.89 11.35 -4.29
CA ASP A 158 4.21 11.45 -4.92
C ASP A 158 4.30 10.66 -6.24
N ASN A 159 4.49 11.39 -7.33
CA ASN A 159 4.56 10.85 -8.69
C ASN A 159 5.90 11.16 -9.39
N ARG A 160 6.92 11.53 -8.63
CA ARG A 160 8.26 11.78 -9.18
C ARG A 160 8.89 10.52 -9.79
N ASP A 161 8.59 9.34 -9.23
CA ASP A 161 9.01 8.04 -9.77
C ASP A 161 8.42 7.78 -11.16
N MET A 162 7.17 8.21 -11.38
CA MET A 162 6.50 8.20 -12.68
C MET A 162 7.05 9.22 -13.67
N GLN A 163 8.05 10.02 -13.29
CA GLN A 163 8.65 11.09 -14.11
C GLN A 163 7.66 12.19 -14.52
N LEU A 164 6.60 12.41 -13.74
CA LEU A 164 5.67 13.51 -14.01
C LEU A 164 6.33 14.86 -13.75
N ARG A 165 6.07 15.82 -14.66
CA ARG A 165 6.54 17.20 -14.61
C ARG A 165 5.42 18.14 -15.02
N TRP A 166 5.39 19.31 -14.40
CA TRP A 166 4.58 20.43 -14.87
C TRP A 166 5.32 21.16 -16.00
N HIS A 167 4.60 21.44 -17.08
CA HIS A 167 5.08 22.14 -18.25
C HIS A 167 4.18 23.34 -18.52
N TYR A 168 4.79 24.47 -18.86
CA TYR A 168 4.07 25.65 -19.31
C TYR A 168 4.13 25.75 -20.83
N ASP A 169 2.97 25.88 -21.47
CA ASP A 169 2.87 26.20 -22.89
C ASP A 169 2.70 27.71 -23.04
N GLU A 170 3.78 28.41 -23.42
CA GLU A 170 3.75 29.86 -23.62
C GLU A 170 2.77 30.28 -24.73
N SER A 171 2.65 29.48 -25.80
CA SER A 171 1.83 29.82 -26.97
C SER A 171 0.33 29.77 -26.66
N ARG A 172 -0.07 28.91 -25.73
CA ARG A 172 -1.45 28.73 -25.30
C ARG A 172 -1.73 29.28 -23.90
N SER A 173 -0.70 29.77 -23.20
CA SER A 173 -0.76 30.34 -21.87
C SER A 173 -1.43 29.43 -20.83
N TYR A 174 -1.06 28.15 -20.78
CA TYR A 174 -1.55 27.24 -19.76
C TYR A 174 -0.52 26.21 -19.30
N TRP A 175 -0.78 25.62 -18.13
CA TRP A 175 0.02 24.54 -17.55
C TRP A 175 -0.59 23.18 -17.83
N TRP A 176 0.25 22.21 -18.16
CA TRP A 176 -0.12 20.80 -18.27
C TRP A 176 0.91 19.91 -17.55
N VAL A 177 0.49 18.71 -17.14
CA VAL A 177 1.37 17.73 -16.50
C VAL A 177 1.52 16.50 -17.39
N GLY A 178 2.74 15.98 -17.50
CA GLY A 178 2.95 14.68 -18.13
C GLY A 178 4.37 14.14 -18.04
N LYS A 179 4.58 12.97 -18.68
CA LYS A 179 5.88 12.28 -18.75
C LYS A 179 6.64 12.69 -20.00
N GLY A 180 7.67 13.52 -19.86
CA GLY A 180 8.51 13.98 -20.98
C GLY A 180 9.30 15.23 -20.61
N LEU A 181 10.14 15.72 -21.51
CA LEU A 181 10.76 17.05 -21.35
C LEU A 181 9.85 18.15 -21.90
N ASP A 182 9.01 17.81 -22.88
CA ASP A 182 8.12 18.71 -23.60
C ASP A 182 6.93 17.95 -24.20
N GLU A 183 6.05 18.67 -24.92
CA GLU A 183 4.85 18.09 -25.55
C GLU A 183 5.18 17.03 -26.61
N SER A 184 6.30 17.19 -27.34
CA SER A 184 6.70 16.31 -28.45
C SER A 184 7.20 14.94 -27.97
N THR A 185 7.78 14.92 -26.77
CA THR A 185 8.32 13.73 -26.10
C THR A 185 7.34 13.15 -25.07
N ALA A 186 6.21 13.82 -24.84
CA ALA A 186 5.24 13.44 -23.83
C ALA A 186 4.49 12.14 -24.19
N THR A 187 4.44 11.20 -23.25
CA THR A 187 3.59 10.01 -23.39
C THR A 187 2.12 10.40 -23.26
N LYS A 188 1.32 10.19 -24.30
CA LYS A 188 -0.11 10.59 -24.36
C LYS A 188 -0.97 10.01 -23.22
N ALA A 189 -0.64 8.83 -22.71
CA ALA A 189 -1.39 8.16 -21.64
C ALA A 189 -1.36 8.89 -20.29
N TYR A 190 -0.48 9.87 -20.10
CA TYR A 190 -0.28 10.56 -18.82
C TYR A 190 -0.25 12.08 -18.99
N THR A 191 -1.00 12.62 -19.95
CA THR A 191 -1.04 14.06 -20.19
C THR A 191 -2.37 14.65 -19.74
N TYR A 192 -2.35 15.46 -18.68
CA TYR A 192 -3.55 16.04 -18.07
C TYR A 192 -3.56 17.57 -18.22
N ARG A 193 -4.75 18.18 -18.18
CA ARG A 193 -5.01 19.62 -18.43
C ARG A 193 -4.75 20.04 -19.88
N ARG A 194 -4.81 19.12 -20.84
CA ARG A 194 -4.64 19.50 -22.26
C ARG A 194 -5.94 20.05 -22.83
N SER A 195 -5.85 21.10 -23.65
CA SER A 195 -7.03 21.71 -24.30
C SER A 195 -7.68 20.82 -25.37
N ARG A 196 -7.00 19.74 -25.78
CA ARG A 196 -7.44 18.72 -26.74
C ARG A 196 -7.16 17.34 -26.18
N GLU A 197 -7.75 17.02 -25.04
CA GLU A 197 -7.83 15.62 -24.59
C GLU A 197 -8.73 14.91 -25.63
N LEU A 198 -8.13 14.12 -26.54
CA LEU A 198 -8.82 13.43 -27.64
C LEU A 198 -9.89 12.44 -27.13
N ASP A 199 -9.86 12.12 -25.84
CA ASP A 199 -10.66 11.08 -25.19
C ASP A 199 -11.56 11.65 -24.06
N CYS A 200 -11.63 12.97 -23.88
CA CYS A 200 -12.51 13.60 -22.86
C CYS A 200 -13.62 14.40 -23.54
N GLU A 201 -14.87 14.21 -23.08
CA GLU A 201 -16.05 14.88 -23.62
C GLU A 201 -16.01 16.41 -23.43
N GLU A 202 -15.31 16.90 -22.41
CA GLU A 202 -15.08 18.33 -22.17
C GLU A 202 -13.59 18.64 -21.93
N PRO A 203 -12.98 19.57 -22.70
CA PRO A 203 -11.58 19.97 -22.48
C PRO A 203 -11.42 20.81 -21.20
N PHE A 204 -10.21 20.82 -20.64
CA PHE A 204 -9.93 21.62 -19.45
C PHE A 204 -10.16 23.13 -19.69
N PRO A 205 -10.89 23.83 -18.80
CA PRO A 205 -11.32 25.22 -19.00
C PRO A 205 -10.19 26.23 -18.74
N ASN A 206 -9.14 26.23 -19.57
CA ASN A 206 -7.89 26.98 -19.34
C ASN A 206 -8.10 28.50 -19.15
N GLU A 207 -8.94 29.14 -19.98
CA GLU A 207 -9.17 30.59 -19.89
C GLU A 207 -9.83 30.98 -18.55
N GLN A 208 -10.90 30.27 -18.18
CA GLN A 208 -11.61 30.48 -16.92
C GLN A 208 -10.74 30.10 -15.72
N TRP A 209 -9.91 29.07 -15.86
CA TRP A 209 -8.95 28.66 -14.84
C TRP A 209 -7.89 29.73 -14.59
N ASN A 210 -7.34 30.33 -15.66
CA ASN A 210 -6.38 31.43 -15.52
C ASN A 210 -7.01 32.65 -14.85
N ALA A 211 -8.25 33.01 -15.20
CA ALA A 211 -9.00 34.07 -14.51
C ALA A 211 -9.20 33.75 -13.02
N PHE A 212 -9.54 32.50 -12.71
CA PHE A 212 -9.66 32.01 -11.35
C PHE A 212 -8.35 32.14 -10.56
N ILE A 213 -7.21 31.71 -11.12
CA ILE A 213 -5.91 31.84 -10.46
C ILE A 213 -5.51 33.29 -10.24
N SER A 214 -5.81 34.20 -11.19
CA SER A 214 -5.61 35.64 -10.99
C SER A 214 -6.45 36.16 -9.82
N ALA A 215 -7.73 35.79 -9.74
CA ALA A 215 -8.61 36.19 -8.63
C ALA A 215 -8.12 35.65 -7.27
N VAL A 216 -7.60 34.40 -7.24
CA VAL A 216 -6.94 33.83 -6.05
C VAL A 216 -5.77 34.72 -5.61
N GLN A 217 -4.91 35.11 -6.54
CA GLN A 217 -3.74 35.95 -6.27
C GLN A 217 -4.13 37.33 -5.76
N ASP A 218 -5.18 37.93 -6.32
CA ASP A 218 -5.70 39.23 -5.87
C ASP A 218 -6.20 39.16 -4.42
N ILE A 219 -6.99 38.14 -4.07
CA ILE A 219 -7.49 37.92 -2.69
C ILE A 219 -6.33 37.76 -1.70
N VAL A 220 -5.33 36.93 -2.04
CA VAL A 220 -4.16 36.69 -1.19
C VAL A 220 -3.28 37.94 -1.08
N GLY A 221 -3.12 38.68 -2.18
CA GLY A 221 -2.33 39.92 -2.25
C GLY A 221 -2.94 41.07 -1.45
N GLU A 222 -4.25 41.26 -1.52
CA GLU A 222 -4.98 42.30 -0.75
C GLU A 222 -4.92 42.08 0.76
N PHE A 223 -4.87 40.82 1.21
CA PHE A 223 -4.79 40.47 2.63
C PHE A 223 -3.35 40.45 3.18
N SER A 224 -2.34 40.44 2.31
CA SER A 224 -0.92 40.41 2.69
C SER A 224 -0.30 41.70 3.27
N PRO A 225 -0.86 42.93 3.20
CA PRO A 225 -0.21 44.11 3.78
C PRO A 225 -0.41 44.29 5.30
N THR A 226 -1.24 43.49 5.98
CA THR A 226 -1.62 43.76 7.40
C THR A 226 -1.34 42.64 8.40
N ARG A 227 -0.75 41.50 7.99
CA ARG A 227 -0.20 40.50 8.91
C ARG A 227 1.32 40.41 8.80
N SER A 228 1.99 41.44 9.32
CA SER A 228 3.41 41.32 9.66
C SER A 228 3.60 40.17 10.65
N ALA A 229 4.29 39.12 10.22
CA ALA A 229 5.11 38.23 11.07
C ALA A 229 4.45 37.70 12.36
N HIS A 230 3.33 36.99 12.23
CA HIS A 230 2.93 35.98 13.23
C HIS A 230 2.69 34.61 12.59
N VAL A 231 3.38 34.34 11.47
CA VAL A 231 3.64 32.96 11.05
C VAL A 231 4.66 32.42 12.03
N ILE A 232 4.16 31.78 13.07
CA ILE A 232 4.92 30.79 13.80
C ILE A 232 5.20 29.68 12.79
N ALA A 233 6.22 29.88 11.95
CA ALA A 233 7.01 28.77 11.44
C ALA A 233 7.65 28.21 12.71
N LEU A 234 6.95 27.31 13.39
CA LEU A 234 7.60 26.38 14.29
C LEU A 234 8.65 25.74 13.41
N ALA A 235 9.91 26.14 13.57
CA ALA A 235 11.02 25.52 12.90
C ALA A 235 10.95 24.05 13.27
N TYR A 236 10.36 23.25 12.39
CA TYR A 236 10.24 21.84 12.62
C TYR A 236 11.66 21.31 12.72
N GLU A 237 11.94 20.57 13.78
CA GLU A 237 13.18 19.83 13.83
C GLU A 237 13.26 19.01 12.55
N LYS A 238 14.36 19.13 11.81
CA LYS A 238 14.58 18.45 10.53
C LYS A 238 14.20 16.97 10.59
N ASN A 239 14.44 16.32 11.73
CA ASN A 239 14.05 14.94 12.03
C ASN A 239 12.54 14.67 11.93
N THR A 240 11.68 15.65 12.22
CA THR A 240 10.22 15.54 12.12
C THR A 240 9.72 15.62 10.69
N ILE A 241 10.41 16.33 9.79
CA ILE A 241 10.04 16.37 8.36
C ILE A 241 10.57 15.12 7.67
N ASP A 242 11.80 14.69 8.02
CA ASP A 242 12.46 13.54 7.40
C ASP A 242 11.64 12.25 7.56
N LYS A 243 10.90 12.06 8.67
CA LYS A 243 10.02 10.90 8.87
C LYS A 243 8.80 10.86 7.94
N PHE A 244 8.41 11.99 7.34
CA PHE A 244 7.26 12.09 6.42
C PHE A 244 7.65 12.25 4.96
N ARG A 245 8.96 12.37 4.67
CA ARG A 245 9.44 12.44 3.29
C ARG A 245 8.99 11.18 2.53
N PRO A 246 8.47 11.34 1.30
CA PRO A 246 8.15 10.21 0.46
C PRO A 246 9.37 9.33 0.24
N ARG A 247 9.20 8.04 0.53
CA ARG A 247 10.22 7.04 0.31
C ARG A 247 10.39 6.74 -1.17
N LYS A 248 11.58 6.29 -1.54
CA LYS A 248 11.87 5.90 -2.92
C LYS A 248 11.08 4.65 -3.29
N ARG A 249 10.24 4.77 -4.32
CA ARG A 249 9.40 3.69 -4.82
C ARG A 249 10.10 2.89 -5.93
N TYR A 250 9.94 1.57 -5.90
CA TYR A 250 10.37 0.63 -6.93
C TYR A 250 9.18 -0.26 -7.33
N ASP A 251 8.70 -0.15 -8.57
CA ASP A 251 7.66 -1.02 -9.11
C ASP A 251 8.28 -2.14 -9.98
N LEU A 252 8.09 -3.37 -9.53
CA LEU A 252 8.60 -4.59 -10.16
C LEU A 252 7.44 -5.43 -10.68
N THR A 253 7.61 -5.99 -11.87
CA THR A 253 6.70 -7.01 -12.41
C THR A 253 7.45 -8.33 -12.50
N MET A 254 6.88 -9.36 -11.86
CA MET A 254 7.41 -10.72 -11.80
C MET A 254 6.50 -11.65 -12.61
N THR A 255 7.07 -12.40 -13.56
CA THR A 255 6.32 -13.40 -14.33
C THR A 255 6.72 -14.80 -13.89
N LEU A 256 5.72 -15.58 -13.45
CA LEU A 256 5.86 -16.98 -13.07
C LEU A 256 5.28 -17.87 -14.16
N ASP A 257 6.12 -18.71 -14.78
CA ASP A 257 5.65 -19.79 -15.64
C ASP A 257 5.24 -20.99 -14.77
N LEU A 258 3.99 -21.43 -14.89
CA LEU A 258 3.42 -22.48 -14.04
C LEU A 258 3.57 -23.87 -14.64
N THR A 259 3.72 -23.96 -15.96
CA THR A 259 3.77 -25.23 -16.71
C THR A 259 5.16 -25.57 -17.26
N MET A 260 6.14 -24.67 -17.15
CA MET A 260 7.47 -24.83 -17.72
C MET A 260 8.52 -25.12 -16.63
N GLY A 261 9.44 -26.04 -16.90
CA GLY A 261 10.56 -26.40 -16.03
C GLY A 261 10.43 -27.78 -15.37
N ASP A 262 11.49 -28.19 -14.67
CA ASP A 262 11.55 -29.50 -13.99
C ASP A 262 10.52 -29.62 -12.84
N PHE A 263 10.01 -28.48 -12.34
CA PHE A 263 9.11 -28.39 -11.18
C PHE A 263 7.98 -27.38 -11.45
N PRO A 264 6.84 -27.80 -12.04
CA PRO A 264 5.69 -26.91 -12.24
C PRO A 264 5.13 -26.45 -10.89
N VAL A 265 4.79 -25.16 -10.80
CA VAL A 265 4.26 -24.54 -9.57
C VAL A 265 2.75 -24.47 -9.67
N ASP A 266 2.06 -25.09 -8.72
CA ASP A 266 0.59 -25.09 -8.70
C ASP A 266 0.01 -23.70 -8.44
N LYS A 267 -1.17 -23.42 -9.03
CA LYS A 267 -1.89 -22.15 -8.84
C LYS A 267 -2.11 -21.81 -7.37
N ALA A 268 -2.42 -22.80 -6.53
CA ALA A 268 -2.61 -22.61 -5.10
C ALA A 268 -1.31 -22.14 -4.41
N ALA A 269 -0.16 -22.69 -4.81
CA ALA A 269 1.14 -22.28 -4.28
C ALA A 269 1.47 -20.82 -4.63
N VAL A 270 1.10 -20.38 -5.83
CA VAL A 270 1.25 -18.98 -6.26
C VAL A 270 0.33 -18.04 -5.46
N ASN A 271 -0.90 -18.45 -5.18
CA ASN A 271 -1.79 -17.66 -4.33
C ASN A 271 -1.24 -17.55 -2.90
N CYS A 272 -0.65 -18.63 -2.36
CA CYS A 272 0.02 -18.60 -1.05
C CYS A 272 1.22 -17.67 -1.05
N LEU A 273 2.03 -17.72 -2.12
CA LEU A 273 3.17 -16.81 -2.32
C LEU A 273 2.70 -15.36 -2.27
N LEU A 274 1.69 -15.01 -3.07
CA LEU A 274 1.16 -13.65 -3.17
C LEU A 274 0.68 -13.13 -1.82
N LYS A 275 -0.12 -13.93 -1.10
CA LYS A 275 -0.63 -13.57 0.23
C LYS A 275 0.48 -13.41 1.25
N THR A 276 1.43 -14.36 1.28
CA THR A 276 2.56 -14.32 2.21
C THR A 276 3.48 -13.13 1.92
N LEU A 277 3.80 -12.89 0.64
CA LEU A 277 4.63 -11.78 0.21
C LEU A 277 3.96 -10.43 0.53
N GLY A 278 2.67 -10.29 0.20
CA GLY A 278 1.89 -9.11 0.52
C GLY A 278 1.89 -8.83 2.02
N ALA A 279 1.60 -9.83 2.86
CA ALA A 279 1.58 -9.69 4.31
C ALA A 279 2.95 -9.31 4.89
N VAL A 280 4.03 -9.96 4.43
CA VAL A 280 5.40 -9.67 4.88
C VAL A 280 5.80 -8.24 4.50
N LEU A 281 5.61 -7.84 3.23
CA LEU A 281 5.96 -6.49 2.78
C LEU A 281 5.16 -5.42 3.52
N GLN A 282 3.87 -5.66 3.79
CA GLN A 282 3.03 -4.71 4.52
C GLN A 282 3.40 -4.62 6.01
N SER A 283 3.67 -5.76 6.67
CA SER A 283 4.05 -5.81 8.09
C SER A 283 5.38 -5.15 8.39
N LEU A 284 6.31 -5.21 7.42
CA LEU A 284 7.60 -4.52 7.50
C LEU A 284 7.53 -3.07 7.00
N CYS A 285 6.34 -2.60 6.62
CA CYS A 285 6.13 -1.33 5.92
C CYS A 285 6.98 -1.18 4.63
N LEU A 286 7.51 -2.27 4.07
CA LEU A 286 8.39 -2.28 2.90
C LEU A 286 7.64 -2.13 1.58
N GLY A 287 6.34 -2.39 1.53
CA GLY A 287 5.55 -2.21 0.32
C GLY A 287 4.35 -3.15 0.20
N LYS A 288 3.98 -3.50 -1.03
CA LYS A 288 2.79 -4.31 -1.34
C LYS A 288 3.04 -5.19 -2.57
N ALA A 289 2.27 -6.26 -2.73
CA ALA A 289 2.29 -7.10 -3.92
C ALA A 289 0.87 -7.56 -4.27
N GLY A 290 0.63 -7.87 -5.53
CA GLY A 290 -0.67 -8.37 -6.00
C GLY A 290 -0.61 -9.02 -7.37
N SER A 291 -1.75 -9.58 -7.80
CA SER A 291 -1.88 -10.15 -9.13
C SER A 291 -2.01 -9.04 -10.17
N LEU A 292 -1.32 -9.17 -11.30
CA LEU A 292 -1.45 -8.26 -12.44
C LEU A 292 -2.27 -8.88 -13.57
N SER A 293 -1.92 -10.10 -14.00
CA SER A 293 -2.67 -10.81 -15.04
C SER A 293 -2.47 -12.32 -14.95
N GLN A 294 -3.41 -13.05 -15.56
CA GLN A 294 -3.39 -14.51 -15.64
C GLN A 294 -3.42 -14.89 -17.12
N GLU A 295 -2.52 -15.77 -17.55
CA GLU A 295 -2.52 -16.34 -18.90
C GLU A 295 -2.73 -17.85 -18.78
N GLY A 296 -3.48 -18.42 -19.71
CA GLY A 296 -3.80 -19.85 -19.67
C GLY A 296 -4.26 -20.39 -21.01
N THR A 297 -4.28 -21.71 -21.12
CA THR A 297 -4.74 -22.45 -22.29
C THR A 297 -5.91 -23.34 -21.91
N THR A 298 -6.81 -23.61 -22.85
CA THR A 298 -7.89 -24.57 -22.63
C THR A 298 -7.43 -25.95 -23.08
N ASP A 299 -7.44 -26.91 -22.15
CA ASP A 299 -7.17 -28.32 -22.45
C ASP A 299 -8.37 -29.17 -21.99
N MET A 300 -8.87 -30.01 -22.88
CA MET A 300 -10.09 -30.82 -22.68
C MET A 300 -11.28 -30.06 -22.06
N GLY A 301 -11.49 -28.80 -22.45
CA GLY A 301 -12.58 -27.95 -21.95
C GLY A 301 -12.34 -27.33 -20.57
N LYS A 302 -11.19 -27.57 -19.94
CA LYS A 302 -10.78 -26.94 -18.68
C LYS A 302 -9.74 -25.85 -18.96
N HIS A 303 -9.94 -24.67 -18.37
CA HIS A 303 -8.92 -23.63 -18.40
C HIS A 303 -7.77 -24.00 -17.47
N ILE A 304 -6.56 -24.09 -18.02
CA ILE A 304 -5.32 -24.35 -17.30
C ILE A 304 -4.51 -23.06 -17.35
N GLU A 305 -4.25 -22.50 -16.18
CA GLU A 305 -3.38 -21.34 -16.05
C GLU A 305 -1.93 -21.74 -16.33
N THR A 306 -1.29 -21.08 -17.29
CA THR A 306 0.08 -21.37 -17.72
C THR A 306 1.07 -20.33 -17.21
N LYS A 307 0.63 -19.08 -16.98
CA LYS A 307 1.46 -18.02 -16.42
C LYS A 307 0.70 -17.10 -15.47
N ARG A 308 1.38 -16.63 -14.43
CA ARG A 308 0.93 -15.55 -13.55
C ARG A 308 1.88 -14.37 -13.64
N LYS A 309 1.35 -13.17 -13.88
CA LYS A 309 2.08 -11.92 -13.68
C LYS A 309 1.70 -11.30 -12.34
N ILE A 310 2.71 -10.88 -11.60
CA ILE A 310 2.61 -10.35 -10.24
C ILE A 310 3.26 -8.97 -10.24
N TRP A 311 2.56 -7.96 -9.74
CA TRP A 311 3.15 -6.66 -9.46
C TRP A 311 3.64 -6.62 -8.01
N ILE A 312 4.78 -5.96 -7.79
CA ILE A 312 5.42 -5.83 -6.48
C ILE A 312 5.94 -4.40 -6.36
N ARG A 313 5.54 -3.71 -5.31
CA ARG A 313 6.06 -2.39 -4.94
C ARG A 313 6.94 -2.51 -3.71
N ILE A 314 8.16 -1.98 -3.78
CA ILE A 314 9.09 -1.87 -2.64
C ILE A 314 9.42 -0.40 -2.39
N MET A 315 9.51 -0.03 -1.12
CA MET A 315 9.84 1.32 -0.64
C MET A 315 11.21 1.31 0.03
N ASP A 316 12.12 2.20 -0.42
CA ASP A 316 13.51 2.38 0.00
C ASP A 316 14.42 1.14 -0.08
N GLU A 317 14.16 0.13 0.75
CA GLU A 317 15.02 -1.03 1.00
C GLU A 317 14.88 -2.11 -0.07
N LEU A 318 15.19 -1.76 -1.32
CA LEU A 318 15.11 -2.66 -2.47
C LEU A 318 15.86 -3.98 -2.24
N SER A 319 17.04 -3.95 -1.62
CA SER A 319 17.83 -5.15 -1.33
C SER A 319 17.13 -6.09 -0.35
N LEU A 320 16.52 -5.55 0.73
CA LEU A 320 15.75 -6.35 1.68
C LEU A 320 14.52 -6.98 1.00
N GLY A 321 13.75 -6.17 0.25
CA GLY A 321 12.60 -6.66 -0.50
C GLY A 321 12.97 -7.74 -1.53
N ARG A 322 14.09 -7.58 -2.24
CA ARG A 322 14.64 -8.61 -3.15
C ARG A 322 15.01 -9.89 -2.41
N GLY A 323 15.71 -9.79 -1.28
CA GLY A 323 16.05 -10.94 -0.45
C GLY A 323 14.81 -11.72 -0.02
N ILE A 324 13.77 -11.03 0.47
CA ILE A 324 12.49 -11.64 0.88
C ILE A 324 11.84 -12.40 -0.29
N ILE A 325 11.73 -11.76 -1.46
CA ILE A 325 11.13 -12.39 -2.65
C ILE A 325 11.93 -13.64 -3.04
N LYS A 326 13.26 -13.54 -3.09
CA LYS A 326 14.15 -14.68 -3.40
C LYS A 326 13.95 -15.83 -2.43
N GLN A 327 13.88 -15.53 -1.13
CA GLN A 327 13.68 -16.53 -0.10
C GLN A 327 12.35 -17.28 -0.32
N MET A 328 11.26 -16.56 -0.59
CA MET A 328 9.95 -17.20 -0.83
C MET A 328 9.91 -18.06 -2.10
N LEU A 329 10.47 -17.55 -3.21
CA LEU A 329 10.56 -18.31 -4.46
C LEU A 329 11.42 -19.57 -4.30
N TRP A 330 12.50 -19.47 -3.52
CA TRP A 330 13.34 -20.60 -3.18
C TRP A 330 12.55 -21.66 -2.42
N TRP A 331 11.82 -21.31 -1.35
CA TRP A 331 11.00 -22.31 -0.64
C TRP A 331 9.95 -23.00 -1.51
N LEU A 332 9.44 -22.32 -2.53
CA LEU A 332 8.48 -22.86 -3.51
C LEU A 332 9.11 -23.63 -4.67
N ARG A 333 10.45 -23.73 -4.72
CA ARG A 333 11.18 -24.40 -5.82
C ARG A 333 10.86 -23.80 -7.20
N VAL A 334 10.57 -22.49 -7.24
CA VAL A 334 10.26 -21.80 -8.50
C VAL A 334 11.50 -21.77 -9.38
N SER A 335 11.33 -22.02 -10.68
CA SER A 335 12.43 -22.00 -11.66
C SER A 335 13.26 -20.71 -11.56
N PRO A 336 14.60 -20.76 -11.69
CA PRO A 336 15.45 -19.57 -11.80
C PRO A 336 15.14 -18.67 -13.01
N SER A 337 14.32 -19.14 -13.96
CA SER A 337 13.92 -18.41 -15.16
C SER A 337 12.89 -17.29 -14.93
N VAL A 338 12.50 -17.01 -13.67
CA VAL A 338 11.61 -15.90 -13.33
C VAL A 338 12.21 -14.58 -13.83
N MET A 339 11.48 -13.91 -14.71
CA MET A 339 11.86 -12.60 -15.21
C MET A 339 11.27 -11.50 -14.33
N TYR A 340 12.11 -10.53 -13.98
CA TYR A 340 11.70 -9.26 -13.38
C TYR A 340 11.89 -8.14 -14.38
N SER A 341 10.85 -7.35 -14.61
CA SER A 341 10.97 -6.05 -15.26
C SER A 341 10.72 -4.96 -14.23
N ASN A 342 11.61 -3.97 -14.18
CA ASN A 342 11.36 -2.74 -13.42
C ASN A 342 10.57 -1.78 -14.32
N GLU A 343 9.29 -1.58 -14.03
CA GLU A 343 8.44 -0.72 -14.85
C GLU A 343 8.78 0.76 -14.68
N SER A 344 9.35 1.14 -13.53
CA SER A 344 9.85 2.50 -13.29
C SER A 344 11.11 2.81 -14.11
N LYS A 345 11.81 1.79 -14.61
CA LYS A 345 13.01 1.91 -15.47
C LYS A 345 13.05 0.78 -16.51
N PRO A 346 12.25 0.84 -17.58
CA PRO A 346 12.11 -0.26 -18.54
C PRO A 346 13.40 -0.55 -19.33
N ASN A 347 14.36 0.37 -19.33
CA ASN A 347 15.67 0.21 -19.99
C ASN A 347 16.74 -0.40 -19.07
N ASP A 348 16.48 -0.55 -17.77
CA ASP A 348 17.39 -1.26 -16.88
C ASP A 348 17.33 -2.75 -17.21
N SER A 349 18.48 -3.42 -17.19
CA SER A 349 18.52 -4.86 -17.41
C SER A 349 17.60 -5.58 -16.42
N PRO A 350 16.86 -6.62 -16.86
CA PRO A 350 15.97 -7.37 -15.99
C PRO A 350 16.75 -7.84 -14.75
N LEU A 351 16.20 -7.57 -13.57
CA LEU A 351 16.81 -7.91 -12.29
C LEU A 351 16.99 -9.43 -12.23
N GLN A 352 18.24 -9.92 -12.26
CA GLN A 352 18.51 -11.35 -12.17
C GLN A 352 18.49 -11.80 -10.70
N ILE A 353 17.79 -12.92 -10.43
CA ILE A 353 17.78 -13.59 -9.11
C ILE A 353 19.20 -14.04 -8.70
N VAL A 354 20.12 -14.18 -9.64
CA VAL A 354 21.45 -14.79 -9.41
C VAL A 354 22.48 -13.81 -8.81
N ASP A 355 22.09 -12.59 -8.46
CA ASP A 355 23.00 -11.66 -7.78
C ASP A 355 23.34 -12.19 -6.37
N ARG A 356 24.51 -12.82 -6.22
CA ARG A 356 24.88 -13.63 -5.04
C ARG A 356 25.28 -12.82 -3.80
N ASN A 357 25.63 -11.54 -3.96
CA ASN A 357 26.35 -10.81 -2.92
C ASN A 357 25.57 -9.67 -2.25
N ALA A 358 24.37 -9.31 -2.72
CA ALA A 358 23.63 -8.13 -2.25
C ALA A 358 22.34 -8.41 -1.45
N ASP A 359 21.91 -9.68 -1.37
CA ASP A 359 20.57 -10.04 -0.89
C ASP A 359 20.60 -11.09 0.25
N ALA A 360 21.70 -11.18 1.01
CA ALA A 360 21.78 -12.04 2.18
C ALA A 360 20.85 -11.51 3.27
N LEU A 361 19.82 -12.27 3.62
CA LEU A 361 18.92 -11.94 4.71
C LEU A 361 19.46 -12.45 6.04
N GLU A 362 19.40 -11.61 7.07
CA GLU A 362 19.69 -12.04 8.45
C GLU A 362 18.58 -12.92 9.03
N GLY A 363 17.36 -12.82 8.50
CA GLY A 363 16.18 -13.54 8.99
C GLY A 363 15.49 -14.45 7.96
N ALA A 364 14.66 -15.35 8.47
CA ALA A 364 13.74 -16.18 7.71
C ALA A 364 12.30 -15.67 7.85
N PHE A 365 11.74 -15.16 6.76
CA PHE A 365 10.42 -14.56 6.65
C PHE A 365 9.39 -15.61 6.20
N ARG A 366 8.31 -15.77 6.95
CA ARG A 366 7.28 -16.78 6.73
C ARG A 366 5.89 -16.19 6.92
N GLY A 367 4.92 -16.79 6.24
CA GLY A 367 3.51 -16.55 6.50
C GLY A 367 2.95 -17.59 7.46
N ILE A 368 1.89 -17.25 8.17
CA ILE A 368 1.07 -18.20 8.91
C ILE A 368 -0.41 -18.03 8.59
N CYS A 369 -1.09 -19.16 8.52
CA CYS A 369 -2.53 -19.25 8.31
C CYS A 369 -3.10 -20.41 9.12
N GLN A 370 -4.43 -20.47 9.23
CA GLN A 370 -5.11 -21.50 10.01
C GLN A 370 -5.61 -22.63 9.08
N LEU A 371 -5.68 -23.85 9.59
CA LEU A 371 -6.47 -24.91 8.97
C LEU A 371 -7.93 -24.85 9.44
N SER A 372 -8.87 -24.83 8.51
CA SER A 372 -10.28 -25.09 8.79
C SER A 372 -10.66 -26.53 8.43
N THR A 373 -11.40 -27.17 9.32
CA THR A 373 -11.99 -28.49 9.13
C THR A 373 -13.49 -28.41 8.86
N SER A 374 -13.98 -27.31 8.29
CA SER A 374 -15.39 -27.12 7.95
C SER A 374 -15.80 -27.96 6.72
N GLY A 375 -15.77 -29.29 6.86
CA GLY A 375 -16.13 -30.23 5.79
C GLY A 375 -15.38 -31.57 5.87
N PRO A 376 -15.59 -32.47 4.90
CA PRO A 376 -14.84 -33.73 4.79
C PRO A 376 -13.36 -33.52 4.43
N ASP A 377 -12.99 -32.35 3.91
CA ASP A 377 -11.63 -31.96 3.55
C ASP A 377 -11.11 -30.83 4.44
N THR A 378 -9.82 -30.87 4.79
CA THR A 378 -9.14 -29.81 5.55
C THR A 378 -8.69 -28.72 4.59
N GLN A 379 -9.21 -27.50 4.75
CA GLN A 379 -8.87 -26.36 3.90
C GLN A 379 -7.98 -25.36 4.62
N ILE A 380 -7.06 -24.74 3.90
CA ILE A 380 -6.30 -23.60 4.42
C ILE A 380 -7.23 -22.40 4.44
N THR A 381 -7.49 -21.88 5.64
CA THR A 381 -8.15 -20.59 5.82
C THR A 381 -7.10 -19.55 6.15
N TYR A 382 -7.05 -18.52 5.32
CA TYR A 382 -6.22 -17.35 5.58
C TYR A 382 -6.93 -16.41 6.56
N ILE A 383 -7.69 -16.94 7.52
CA ILE A 383 -8.32 -16.15 8.56
C ILE A 383 -7.57 -16.46 9.83
N LEU A 384 -6.87 -15.46 10.38
CA LEU A 384 -6.33 -15.59 11.73
C LEU A 384 -7.45 -15.36 12.74
N PRO A 385 -7.66 -16.30 13.68
CA PRO A 385 -8.65 -16.11 14.73
C PRO A 385 -8.19 -14.98 15.66
N THR A 386 -9.12 -14.15 16.14
CA THR A 386 -8.81 -13.05 17.07
C THR A 386 -8.13 -13.54 18.35
N ALA A 387 -8.38 -14.80 18.74
CA ALA A 387 -7.75 -15.45 19.89
C ALA A 387 -6.29 -15.89 19.66
N ILE A 388 -5.72 -15.73 18.46
CA ILE A 388 -4.34 -16.17 18.20
C ILE A 388 -3.31 -15.40 19.06
N GLN A 389 -3.58 -14.13 19.33
CA GLN A 389 -2.73 -13.29 20.17
C GLN A 389 -2.70 -13.81 21.62
N SER A 390 -3.83 -14.27 22.16
CA SER A 390 -3.87 -14.81 23.52
C SER A 390 -3.13 -16.15 23.66
N VAL A 391 -3.03 -16.93 22.56
CA VAL A 391 -2.17 -18.12 22.53
C VAL A 391 -0.69 -17.73 22.61
N LEU A 392 -0.28 -16.65 21.93
CA LEU A 392 1.10 -16.15 22.00
C LEU A 392 1.46 -15.61 23.39
N GLU A 393 0.49 -15.01 24.09
CA GLU A 393 0.70 -14.46 25.44
C GLU A 393 0.69 -15.53 26.54
N SER A 394 0.30 -16.77 26.22
CA SER A 394 0.25 -17.87 27.18
C SER A 394 1.64 -18.47 27.42
N THR A 395 2.30 -18.04 28.49
CA THR A 395 3.59 -18.60 28.95
C THR A 395 3.48 -20.08 29.33
N GLU A 396 2.30 -20.55 29.77
CA GLU A 396 2.05 -21.98 30.02
C GLU A 396 2.14 -22.80 28.73
N LEU A 397 1.67 -22.26 27.60
CA LEU A 397 1.72 -22.92 26.30
C LEU A 397 3.07 -22.81 25.61
N LEU A 398 3.75 -21.67 25.75
CA LEU A 398 5.03 -21.42 25.07
C LEU A 398 6.26 -21.84 25.87
N GLY A 399 6.12 -22.11 27.17
CA GLY A 399 7.20 -22.52 28.06
C GLY A 399 7.72 -21.36 28.94
N THR A 400 8.37 -21.70 30.05
CA THR A 400 8.76 -20.75 31.11
C THR A 400 10.11 -20.06 30.88
N GLU A 401 10.89 -20.49 29.88
CA GLU A 401 12.24 -19.97 29.58
C GLU A 401 12.24 -19.02 28.37
N ILE A 402 11.22 -18.16 28.28
CA ILE A 402 11.09 -17.19 27.19
C ILE A 402 10.80 -15.80 27.75
N THR A 403 11.21 -14.78 27.01
CA THR A 403 10.79 -13.40 27.24
C THR A 403 9.96 -12.94 26.06
N ILE A 404 8.76 -12.43 26.33
CA ILE A 404 7.87 -11.89 25.32
C ILE A 404 7.80 -10.37 25.48
N THR A 405 8.02 -9.63 24.40
CA THR A 405 7.88 -8.17 24.38
C THR A 405 6.96 -7.73 23.23
N GLY A 406 6.12 -6.73 23.46
CA GLY A 406 5.14 -6.24 22.50
C GLY A 406 3.69 -6.52 22.94
N PRO A 407 2.70 -6.32 22.03
CA PRO A 407 2.87 -5.88 20.64
C PRO A 407 3.36 -4.42 20.55
N THR A 408 4.16 -4.11 19.53
CA THR A 408 4.49 -2.72 19.16
C THR A 408 3.28 -2.02 18.54
N ALA A 409 3.38 -0.70 18.26
CA ALA A 409 2.34 0.04 17.54
C ALA A 409 2.03 -0.54 16.14
N LEU A 410 2.99 -1.26 15.54
CA LEU A 410 2.85 -1.97 14.27
C LEU A 410 2.39 -3.43 14.44
N GLY A 411 2.07 -3.85 15.66
CA GLY A 411 1.56 -5.19 15.97
C GLY A 411 2.61 -6.30 16.06
N TRP A 412 3.90 -5.94 16.13
CA TRP A 412 4.98 -6.92 16.28
C TRP A 412 5.15 -7.36 17.74
N SER A 413 5.09 -8.66 17.98
CA SER A 413 5.46 -9.30 19.25
C SER A 413 6.76 -10.09 19.07
N THR A 414 7.73 -9.88 19.94
CA THR A 414 9.04 -10.56 19.91
C THR A 414 9.08 -11.61 21.01
N VAL A 415 9.61 -12.80 20.69
CA VAL A 415 9.92 -13.86 21.65
C VAL A 415 11.41 -14.15 21.59
N ASP A 416 12.09 -13.91 22.70
CA ASP A 416 13.48 -14.27 22.92
C ASP A 416 13.57 -15.52 23.81
N THR A 417 14.40 -16.48 23.43
CA THR A 417 14.59 -17.75 24.14
C THR A 417 15.88 -17.74 24.95
N ALA A 418 15.96 -18.56 26.02
CA ALA A 418 17.13 -18.63 26.89
C ALA A 418 18.42 -19.06 26.17
N ASP A 419 18.31 -19.81 25.06
CA ASP A 419 19.43 -20.18 24.18
C ASP A 419 19.84 -19.07 23.18
N ASN A 420 19.39 -17.83 23.42
CA ASN A 420 19.61 -16.65 22.58
C ASN A 420 19.02 -16.78 21.17
N GLY A 421 17.95 -17.55 21.00
CA GLY A 421 17.13 -17.54 19.80
C GLY A 421 16.12 -16.39 19.83
N ARG A 422 15.67 -15.98 18.63
CA ARG A 422 14.72 -14.86 18.47
C ARG A 422 13.76 -15.11 17.32
N ILE A 423 12.48 -14.91 17.60
CA ILE A 423 11.38 -15.01 16.64
C ILE A 423 10.38 -13.88 16.88
N GLU A 424 9.85 -13.32 15.80
CA GLU A 424 8.88 -12.24 15.83
C GLU A 424 7.60 -12.62 15.10
N PHE A 425 6.48 -12.12 15.61
CA PHE A 425 5.14 -12.41 15.12
C PHE A 425 4.40 -11.09 14.84
N ASN A 426 3.69 -11.04 13.72
CA ASN A 426 2.75 -9.96 13.41
C ASN A 426 1.43 -10.56 12.95
N PHE A 427 0.35 -10.25 13.66
CA PHE A 427 -1.01 -10.69 13.32
C PHE A 427 -1.92 -9.52 12.94
N THR A 428 -1.34 -8.36 12.64
CA THR A 428 -2.09 -7.17 12.23
C THR A 428 -2.88 -7.50 10.98
N LYS A 429 -4.18 -7.19 11.03
CA LYS A 429 -5.06 -7.29 9.86
C LYS A 429 -4.77 -6.10 8.96
N PHE A 430 -4.45 -6.36 7.71
CA PHE A 430 -4.23 -5.30 6.74
C PHE A 430 -5.49 -5.05 5.91
N PRO A 431 -5.77 -3.79 5.53
CA PRO A 431 -6.84 -3.48 4.59
C PRO A 431 -6.60 -4.22 3.25
N GLN A 432 -7.57 -5.02 2.81
CA GLN A 432 -7.49 -6.00 1.72
C GLN A 432 -7.50 -5.37 0.32
N GLY A 433 -6.50 -5.62 -0.54
CA GLY A 433 -6.59 -5.26 -1.96
C GLY A 433 -7.87 -5.80 -2.62
N VAL A 434 -8.45 -5.05 -3.58
CA VAL A 434 -9.72 -5.29 -4.32
C VAL A 434 -9.93 -6.73 -4.84
N ASP A 435 -8.89 -7.56 -4.91
CA ASP A 435 -8.92 -8.92 -5.46
C ASP A 435 -8.80 -10.06 -4.42
N ALA A 436 -8.62 -9.77 -3.14
CA ALA A 436 -8.46 -10.80 -2.10
C ALA A 436 -9.57 -10.65 -1.07
N GLY A 437 -10.50 -11.61 -1.00
CA GLY A 437 -11.54 -11.66 0.05
C GLY A 437 -10.96 -11.79 1.46
N ASP A 438 -11.81 -12.05 2.46
CA ASP A 438 -11.57 -12.08 3.92
C ASP A 438 -10.36 -12.88 4.45
N GLU A 439 -9.15 -12.56 4.00
CA GLU A 439 -7.99 -13.44 4.08
C GLU A 439 -6.76 -12.69 4.63
N ASN A 440 -6.63 -12.64 5.96
CA ASN A 440 -5.45 -12.17 6.69
C ASN A 440 -4.43 -13.30 6.97
N THR A 441 -3.25 -13.21 6.36
CA THR A 441 -2.09 -14.06 6.70
C THR A 441 -1.24 -13.34 7.75
N GLY A 442 -0.87 -14.02 8.83
CA GLY A 442 0.11 -13.48 9.79
C GLY A 442 1.53 -13.63 9.29
N VAL A 443 2.45 -12.88 9.89
CA VAL A 443 3.86 -12.92 9.54
C VAL A 443 4.68 -13.44 10.70
N ILE A 444 5.66 -14.28 10.38
CA ILE A 444 6.71 -14.72 11.28
C ILE A 444 8.07 -14.35 10.70
N ILE A 445 8.95 -13.82 11.56
CA ILE A 445 10.36 -13.63 11.23
C ILE A 445 11.21 -14.40 12.23
N ILE A 446 11.99 -15.35 11.74
CA ILE A 446 12.97 -16.08 12.53
C ILE A 446 14.31 -15.41 12.32
N TRP A 447 14.73 -14.57 13.26
CA TRP A 447 16.00 -13.86 13.23
C TRP A 447 17.17 -14.76 13.62
N LYS A 448 16.95 -15.65 14.60
CA LYS A 448 17.96 -16.61 15.03
C LYS A 448 17.31 -17.91 15.42
N LEU A 449 17.45 -18.90 14.53
CA LEU A 449 16.92 -20.24 14.74
C LEU A 449 17.76 -20.99 15.78
N THR A 450 17.08 -21.51 16.79
CA THR A 450 17.63 -22.42 17.81
C THR A 450 16.64 -23.54 18.08
N LEU A 451 17.05 -24.55 18.85
CA LEU A 451 16.15 -25.63 19.27
C LEU A 451 14.97 -25.10 20.07
N GLN A 452 15.18 -24.13 20.97
CA GLN A 452 14.07 -23.54 21.74
C GLN A 452 13.13 -22.72 20.85
N VAL A 453 13.63 -21.96 19.86
CA VAL A 453 12.77 -21.23 18.91
C VAL A 453 11.90 -22.20 18.10
N SER A 454 12.49 -23.29 17.60
CA SER A 454 11.72 -24.33 16.89
C SER A 454 10.64 -24.92 17.80
N ALA A 455 10.96 -25.19 19.07
CA ALA A 455 10.01 -25.75 20.02
C ALA A 455 8.88 -24.79 20.38
N VAL A 456 9.17 -23.49 20.53
CA VAL A 456 8.16 -22.43 20.72
C VAL A 456 7.24 -22.36 19.50
N LEU A 457 7.81 -22.31 18.30
CA LEU A 457 7.06 -22.27 17.05
C LEU A 457 6.17 -23.51 16.88
N HIS A 458 6.71 -24.70 17.17
CA HIS A 458 5.96 -25.95 17.13
C HIS A 458 4.76 -25.96 18.07
N ARG A 459 4.96 -25.58 19.35
CA ARG A 459 3.88 -25.48 20.34
C ARG A 459 2.82 -24.46 19.92
N PHE A 460 3.24 -23.30 19.41
CA PHE A 460 2.33 -22.28 18.92
C PHE A 460 1.50 -22.78 17.72
N MET A 461 2.15 -23.40 16.74
CA MET A 461 1.47 -24.01 15.59
C MET A 461 0.49 -25.11 15.99
N SER A 462 0.88 -25.95 16.95
CA SER A 462 0.02 -27.03 17.46
C SER A 462 -1.18 -26.49 18.22
N ALA A 463 -1.01 -25.46 19.05
CA ALA A 463 -2.08 -24.93 19.90
C ALA A 463 -3.13 -24.15 19.09
N ALA A 464 -2.70 -23.45 18.04
CA ALA A 464 -3.57 -22.62 17.20
C ALA A 464 -3.94 -23.26 15.85
N SER A 465 -3.58 -24.53 15.62
CA SER A 465 -3.83 -25.26 14.37
C SER A 465 -3.31 -24.52 13.12
N LEU A 466 -2.06 -24.07 13.18
CA LEU A 466 -1.46 -23.20 12.17
C LEU A 466 -0.61 -23.96 11.15
N VAL A 467 -0.49 -23.34 9.99
CA VAL A 467 0.37 -23.76 8.88
C VAL A 467 1.42 -22.69 8.61
N LEU A 468 2.68 -23.11 8.47
CA LEU A 468 3.77 -22.25 8.04
C LEU A 468 3.87 -22.22 6.51
N LEU A 469 3.85 -21.01 5.94
CA LEU A 469 3.94 -20.75 4.50
C LEU A 469 5.34 -20.23 4.11
N PRO A 470 5.81 -20.50 2.88
CA PRO A 470 5.09 -21.18 1.80
C PRO A 470 5.31 -22.71 1.75
N MET A 471 5.96 -23.30 2.76
CA MET A 471 6.27 -24.74 2.81
C MET A 471 5.08 -25.63 3.20
N LEU A 472 3.94 -25.12 3.65
CA LEU A 472 2.88 -25.96 4.23
C LEU A 472 3.38 -26.92 5.33
N LEU A 473 4.08 -26.38 6.33
CA LEU A 473 4.45 -27.16 7.52
C LEU A 473 3.37 -27.03 8.59
N THR A 474 3.00 -28.14 9.22
CA THR A 474 2.08 -28.17 10.35
C THR A 474 2.67 -28.95 11.51
N ALA A 475 2.19 -28.69 12.73
CA ALA A 475 2.66 -29.35 13.93
C ALA A 475 1.71 -30.47 14.37
N LYS A 476 2.25 -31.61 14.83
CA LYS A 476 1.46 -32.62 15.56
C LYS A 476 0.79 -31.98 16.79
N PRO A 477 -0.46 -32.38 17.16
CA PRO A 477 -1.17 -33.58 16.76
C PRO A 477 -2.22 -33.40 15.66
N LEU A 478 -2.11 -32.38 14.80
CA LEU A 478 -2.99 -32.26 13.62
C LEU A 478 -3.00 -33.57 12.81
N SER A 479 -4.15 -33.95 12.24
CA SER A 479 -4.30 -35.23 11.54
C SER A 479 -3.26 -35.35 10.41
N GLU A 480 -2.68 -36.55 10.25
CA GLU A 480 -1.64 -36.81 9.23
C GLU A 480 -2.14 -36.65 7.78
N LYS A 481 -3.44 -36.49 7.57
CA LYS A 481 -4.06 -36.34 6.26
C LYS A 481 -4.71 -34.97 6.13
N ILE A 482 -3.91 -33.98 5.71
CA ILE A 482 -4.46 -32.72 5.20
C ILE A 482 -4.87 -32.98 3.75
N SER A 483 -6.18 -33.17 3.51
CA SER A 483 -6.75 -33.21 2.15
C SER A 483 -6.67 -31.82 1.53
N CYS A 484 -5.49 -31.43 1.05
CA CYS A 484 -5.28 -30.19 0.33
C CYS A 484 -4.94 -30.49 -1.13
N HIS A 485 -5.36 -29.61 -2.04
CA HIS A 485 -5.02 -29.71 -3.47
C HIS A 485 -3.50 -29.57 -3.75
N TRP A 486 -2.72 -29.21 -2.73
CA TRP A 486 -1.30 -28.98 -2.83
C TRP A 486 -0.52 -30.28 -2.55
N LYS A 487 0.24 -30.74 -3.54
CA LYS A 487 1.16 -31.88 -3.38
C LYS A 487 2.35 -31.45 -2.50
N GLY A 488 2.52 -32.08 -1.35
CA GLY A 488 3.73 -31.96 -0.51
C GLY A 488 3.59 -31.08 0.75
N HIS A 489 2.62 -31.36 1.62
CA HIS A 489 2.62 -30.83 3.00
C HIS A 489 3.37 -31.77 3.95
N CYS A 490 3.85 -31.27 5.09
CA CYS A 490 4.51 -32.10 6.09
C CYS A 490 4.01 -31.78 7.51
N VAL A 491 3.67 -32.83 8.26
CA VAL A 491 3.33 -32.75 9.68
C VAL A 491 4.58 -33.12 10.48
N VAL A 492 5.14 -32.16 11.21
CA VAL A 492 6.44 -32.31 11.87
C VAL A 492 6.32 -32.34 13.39
N THR A 493 7.27 -33.03 14.02
CA THR A 493 7.64 -32.85 15.43
C THR A 493 8.50 -31.60 15.62
N SER A 494 8.74 -31.22 16.87
CA SER A 494 9.60 -30.07 17.20
C SER A 494 11.05 -30.23 16.70
N GLU A 495 11.59 -31.45 16.76
CA GLU A 495 12.95 -31.77 16.32
C GLU A 495 13.03 -31.74 14.78
N GLU A 496 12.09 -32.39 14.10
CA GLU A 496 12.01 -32.37 12.64
C GLU A 496 11.82 -30.94 12.09
N LEU A 497 11.07 -30.10 12.80
CA LEU A 497 10.92 -28.69 12.43
C LEU A 497 12.27 -27.95 12.49
N TYR A 498 13.07 -28.18 13.54
CA TYR A 498 14.37 -27.53 13.68
C TYR A 498 15.32 -27.97 12.58
N ASP A 499 15.41 -29.28 12.34
CA ASP A 499 16.28 -29.85 11.32
C ASP A 499 15.93 -29.31 9.93
N LEU A 500 14.64 -29.23 9.62
CA LEU A 500 14.15 -28.76 8.33
C LEU A 500 14.39 -27.27 8.12
N LEU A 501 14.11 -26.44 9.13
CA LEU A 501 14.39 -25.01 9.07
C LEU A 501 15.89 -24.70 9.02
N SER A 502 16.72 -25.53 9.67
CA SER A 502 18.18 -25.38 9.69
C SER A 502 18.83 -25.84 8.38
N ALA A 503 18.37 -26.96 7.82
CA ALA A 503 18.87 -27.51 6.56
C ALA A 503 18.41 -26.70 5.34
N GLY A 504 17.30 -25.97 5.47
CA GLY A 504 16.80 -25.05 4.45
C GLY A 504 15.94 -25.70 3.37
N ALA A 505 15.69 -24.97 2.29
CA ALA A 505 14.68 -25.35 1.29
C ALA A 505 14.96 -26.65 0.53
N TYR A 506 16.23 -27.02 0.35
CA TYR A 506 16.55 -28.26 -0.36
C TYR A 506 16.05 -29.49 0.39
N GLU A 507 16.30 -29.56 1.70
CA GLU A 507 15.84 -30.66 2.56
C GLU A 507 14.31 -30.70 2.61
N TRP A 508 13.68 -29.52 2.65
CA TRP A 508 12.23 -29.39 2.49
C TRP A 508 11.74 -30.01 1.17
N TRP A 509 12.35 -29.68 0.03
CA TRP A 509 11.93 -30.23 -1.25
C TRP A 509 12.06 -31.75 -1.31
N VAL A 510 13.12 -32.32 -0.74
CA VAL A 510 13.32 -33.78 -0.68
C VAL A 510 12.21 -34.45 0.13
N ARG A 511 11.90 -33.92 1.32
CA ARG A 511 10.88 -34.50 2.21
C ARG A 511 9.45 -34.29 1.70
N GLY A 512 9.15 -33.10 1.20
CA GLY A 512 7.83 -32.75 0.67
C GLY A 512 7.47 -33.51 -0.60
N THR A 513 8.47 -33.91 -1.41
CA THR A 513 8.24 -34.73 -2.61
C THR A 513 8.19 -36.23 -2.33
N ALA A 514 8.84 -36.72 -1.27
CA ALA A 514 8.82 -38.14 -0.89
C ALA A 514 7.43 -38.65 -0.46
N GLY A 515 6.54 -37.76 0.00
CA GLY A 515 5.14 -38.10 0.33
C GLY A 515 4.16 -38.09 -0.86
N ALA A 516 4.62 -37.75 -2.07
CA ALA A 516 3.79 -37.62 -3.28
C ALA A 516 3.96 -38.78 -4.28
N ALA A 517 4.73 -39.81 -3.93
CA ALA A 517 4.97 -41.01 -4.75
C ALA A 517 4.00 -42.15 -4.45
#